data_AF-A0A7C0TY30-F1
#
_entry.id   AF-A0A7C0TY30-F1
#
_cell.length_a   1.000
_cell.length_b   1.000
_cell.length_c   1.000
_cell.angle_alpha   90.00
_cell.angle_beta   90.00
_cell.angle_gamma   90.00
#
_symmetry.space_group_name_H-M   'P 1'
#
loop_
_entity.id
_entity.type
_entity.pdbx_description
1 polymer ?
#
loop_
_entity_poly.entity_id
_entity_poly.type
_entity_poly.pdbx_seq_one_letter_code
_entity_poly.pdbx_strand_id
1 'polypeptide(L)'
;MKQWGIRKDLYWCPNCNIPLRVERCHKCGGKAIRLRITEPGDARPAFNGDREFMREAFKNEFNDEKLMSELGIDNEIVLLNRTPHYDDMKEVIVGGVIVGRLYFDPYLLKWRWRLSKFSAIKAAERGLIKVFRTDKVKPLEVVGTGQGIEGEQALVTDRSGNPKALAILRRGRFRIQLIFKDKTLREPFKAKAGIKDVIKGNEEYLRTLVSRSIAHIAIISSKVGLPVLLSYSGGKDSLLSLHLTLNA
;
A
#
# COMPACT_ATOMS: atom_id res chain seq x y z
N MET A 1 -13.41 14.24 11.04
CA MET A 1 -12.36 13.23 11.25
C MET A 1 -11.21 13.89 11.98
N LYS A 2 -10.73 13.35 13.11
CA LYS A 2 -9.51 13.84 13.76
C LYS A 2 -8.36 13.74 12.75
N GLN A 3 -7.73 14.86 12.45
CA GLN A 3 -6.56 14.88 11.59
C GLN A 3 -5.35 14.37 12.39
N TRP A 4 -4.56 13.48 11.81
CA TRP A 4 -3.32 13.04 12.44
C TRP A 4 -2.34 14.21 12.51
N GLY A 5 -1.72 14.44 13.67
CA GLY A 5 -0.77 15.54 13.89
C GLY A 5 0.52 15.41 13.09
N ILE A 6 0.85 14.20 12.60
CA ILE A 6 1.99 13.92 11.73
C ILE A 6 1.48 13.22 10.49
N ARG A 7 1.70 13.84 9.33
CA ARG A 7 1.37 13.29 8.01
C ARG A 7 2.64 13.18 7.20
N LYS A 8 2.87 12.01 6.61
CA LYS A 8 3.99 11.80 5.70
C LYS A 8 3.45 11.71 4.28
N ASP A 9 3.78 12.71 3.47
CA ASP A 9 3.52 12.64 2.05
C ASP A 9 4.44 11.62 1.38
N LEU A 10 3.84 10.82 0.51
CA LEU A 10 4.51 9.84 -0.32
C LEU A 10 4.15 10.07 -1.77
N TYR A 11 5.14 9.86 -2.63
CA TYR A 11 5.05 10.07 -4.06
C TYR A 11 5.45 8.81 -4.80
N TRP A 12 5.14 8.74 -6.09
CA TRP A 12 5.55 7.66 -6.97
C TRP A 12 6.09 8.24 -8.28
N CYS A 13 7.27 7.79 -8.69
CA CYS A 13 7.83 8.14 -9.99
C CYS A 13 7.18 7.27 -11.08
N PRO A 14 6.43 7.84 -12.04
CA PRO A 14 5.84 7.05 -13.13
C PRO A 14 6.91 6.48 -14.07
N ASN A 15 7.99 7.23 -14.32
CA ASN A 15 9.03 6.84 -15.28
C ASN A 15 9.90 5.69 -14.77
N CYS A 16 10.31 5.76 -13.50
CA CYS A 16 11.16 4.73 -12.90
C CYS A 16 10.38 3.64 -12.16
N ASN A 17 9.07 3.81 -11.99
CA ASN A 17 8.21 2.95 -11.18
C ASN A 17 8.76 2.69 -9.75
N ILE A 18 9.10 3.76 -9.04
CA ILE A 18 9.65 3.69 -7.68
C ILE A 18 8.92 4.65 -6.73
N PRO A 19 8.80 4.31 -5.45
CA PRO A 19 8.31 5.23 -4.44
C PRO A 19 9.32 6.33 -4.13
N LEU A 20 8.82 7.53 -3.85
CA LEU A 20 9.60 8.73 -3.57
C LEU A 20 9.10 9.46 -2.32
N ARG A 21 10.02 10.14 -1.64
CA ARG A 21 9.77 11.05 -0.51
C ARG A 21 9.65 12.52 -0.92
N VAL A 22 9.94 12.82 -2.18
CA VAL A 22 9.92 14.16 -2.78
C VAL A 22 9.21 14.14 -4.12
N GLU A 23 8.79 15.31 -4.61
CA GLU A 23 8.04 15.45 -5.85
C GLU A 23 8.85 15.23 -7.13
N ARG A 24 10.18 15.18 -7.04
CA ARG A 24 11.07 15.01 -8.19
C ARG A 24 11.98 13.81 -8.00
N CYS A 25 12.04 12.94 -9.00
CA CYS A 25 12.89 11.76 -8.97
C CYS A 25 14.35 12.17 -9.21
N HIS A 26 15.26 11.88 -8.27
CA HIS A 26 16.68 12.17 -8.47
C HIS A 26 17.31 11.29 -9.58
N LYS A 27 16.79 10.07 -9.79
CA LYS A 27 17.30 9.14 -10.80
C LYS A 27 17.03 9.59 -12.24
N CYS A 28 15.82 10.07 -12.55
CA CYS A 28 15.40 10.40 -13.92
C CYS A 28 15.00 11.86 -14.13
N GLY A 29 15.03 12.69 -13.08
CA GLY A 29 14.62 14.10 -13.12
C GLY A 29 13.12 14.37 -13.28
N GLY A 30 12.32 13.31 -13.45
CA GLY A 30 10.88 13.40 -13.73
C GLY A 30 10.03 13.79 -12.52
N LYS A 31 8.83 14.35 -12.80
CA LYS A 31 7.85 14.71 -11.78
C LYS A 31 7.11 13.48 -11.26
N ALA A 32 7.03 13.36 -9.94
CA ALA A 32 6.33 12.29 -9.26
C ALA A 32 4.84 12.60 -9.09
N ILE A 33 4.04 11.55 -8.93
CA ILE A 33 2.62 11.66 -8.57
C ILE A 33 2.47 11.47 -7.06
N ARG A 34 1.64 12.29 -6.41
CA ARG A 34 1.31 12.11 -4.99
C ARG A 34 0.42 10.88 -4.81
N LEU A 35 0.79 10.01 -3.88
CA LEU A 35 -0.02 8.85 -3.51
C LEU A 35 -1.19 9.29 -2.62
N ARG A 36 -2.38 8.81 -2.97
CA ARG A 36 -3.59 8.98 -2.15
C ARG A 36 -3.77 7.74 -1.27
N ILE A 37 -3.06 7.72 -0.16
CA ILE A 37 -3.07 6.62 0.82
C ILE A 37 -3.72 7.06 2.12
N THR A 38 -4.15 6.10 2.92
CA THR A 38 -4.74 6.38 4.23
C THR A 38 -3.69 6.98 5.17
N GLU A 39 -4.06 8.07 5.86
CA GLU A 39 -3.21 8.72 6.87
C GLU A 39 -2.93 7.78 8.06
N PRO A 40 -1.73 7.83 8.67
CA PRO A 40 -0.70 8.87 8.54
C PRO A 40 0.28 8.73 7.36
N GLY A 41 0.11 7.72 6.50
CA GLY A 41 1.00 7.48 5.36
C GLY A 41 2.33 6.84 5.76
N ASP A 42 2.33 5.99 6.80
CA ASP A 42 3.50 5.27 7.29
C ASP A 42 3.73 3.99 6.47
N ALA A 43 4.01 4.18 5.17
CA ALA A 43 4.21 3.07 4.26
C ALA A 43 5.66 2.56 4.31
N ARG A 44 5.82 1.24 4.22
CA ARG A 44 7.13 0.57 4.10
C ARG A 44 7.16 -0.40 2.92
N PRO A 45 8.35 -0.74 2.40
CA PRO A 45 8.47 -1.84 1.44
C PRO A 45 7.94 -3.17 2.00
N ALA A 46 7.34 -3.97 1.13
CA ALA A 46 7.02 -5.36 1.43
C ALA A 46 8.28 -6.24 1.32
N PHE A 47 8.46 -7.11 2.30
CA PHE A 47 9.49 -8.15 2.30
C PHE A 47 8.90 -9.52 1.98
N ASN A 48 9.74 -10.55 1.91
CA ASN A 48 9.33 -11.90 1.52
C ASN A 48 8.21 -12.46 2.43
N GLY A 49 8.31 -12.26 3.75
CA GLY A 49 7.26 -12.67 4.69
C GLY A 49 5.91 -11.97 4.44
N ASP A 50 5.93 -10.70 4.03
CA ASP A 50 4.69 -10.00 3.68
C ASP A 50 4.06 -10.56 2.41
N ARG A 51 4.89 -10.98 1.43
CA ARG A 51 4.41 -11.62 0.19
C ARG A 51 3.78 -12.98 0.48
N GLU A 52 4.28 -13.70 1.48
CA GLU A 52 3.65 -14.95 1.94
C GLU A 52 2.24 -14.72 2.48
N PHE A 53 2.06 -13.72 3.36
CA PHE A 53 0.73 -13.36 3.87
C PHE A 53 -0.23 -12.94 2.76
N MET A 54 0.27 -12.22 1.75
CA MET A 54 -0.53 -11.89 0.57
C MET A 54 -0.90 -13.15 -0.20
N ARG A 55 0.03 -14.08 -0.46
CA ARG A 55 -0.26 -15.34 -1.15
C ARG A 55 -1.33 -16.15 -0.44
N GLU A 56 -1.20 -16.30 0.88
CA GLU A 56 -2.21 -16.96 1.72
C GLU A 56 -3.58 -16.28 1.57
N ALA A 57 -3.63 -14.95 1.60
CA ALA A 57 -4.87 -14.19 1.43
C ALA A 57 -5.53 -14.39 0.07
N PHE A 58 -4.76 -14.42 -1.03
CA PHE A 58 -5.29 -14.69 -2.38
C PHE A 58 -5.84 -16.12 -2.48
N LYS A 59 -5.13 -17.10 -1.90
CA LYS A 59 -5.58 -18.49 -1.85
C LYS A 59 -6.88 -18.63 -1.05
N ASN A 60 -6.97 -17.99 0.11
CA ASN A 60 -8.14 -18.02 0.97
C ASN A 60 -9.38 -17.36 0.32
N GLU A 61 -9.18 -16.31 -0.47
CA GLU A 61 -10.29 -15.51 -1.02
C GLU A 61 -10.73 -15.97 -2.42
N PHE A 62 -9.81 -16.40 -3.27
CA PHE A 62 -10.07 -16.68 -4.69
C PHE A 62 -9.61 -18.07 -5.16
N ASN A 63 -8.82 -18.77 -4.35
CA ASN A 63 -8.12 -20.00 -4.77
C ASN A 63 -7.32 -19.82 -6.09
N ASP A 64 -6.80 -18.61 -6.34
CA ASP A 64 -6.07 -18.23 -7.55
C ASP A 64 -4.87 -17.35 -7.20
N GLU A 65 -3.67 -17.90 -7.40
CA GLU A 65 -2.41 -17.17 -7.19
C GLU A 65 -2.04 -16.31 -8.39
N LYS A 66 -2.58 -16.60 -9.58
CA LYS A 66 -2.22 -15.86 -10.80
C LYS A 66 -2.71 -14.41 -10.78
N LEU A 67 -3.83 -14.12 -10.12
CA LEU A 67 -4.31 -12.75 -9.89
C LEU A 67 -3.25 -11.92 -9.12
N MET A 68 -2.56 -12.52 -8.15
CA MET A 68 -1.49 -11.84 -7.39
C MET A 68 -0.36 -11.38 -8.33
N SER A 69 0.05 -12.24 -9.26
CA SER A 69 1.08 -11.92 -10.25
C SER A 69 0.62 -10.85 -11.25
N GLU A 70 -0.63 -10.90 -11.71
CA GLU A 70 -1.22 -9.87 -12.60
C GLU A 70 -1.32 -8.50 -11.95
N LEU A 71 -1.50 -8.46 -10.62
CA LEU A 71 -1.49 -7.22 -9.85
C LEU A 71 -0.07 -6.69 -9.57
N GLY A 72 0.98 -7.37 -10.07
CA GLY A 72 2.37 -6.99 -9.92
C GLY A 72 2.96 -7.26 -8.52
N ILE A 73 2.24 -7.99 -7.67
CA ILE A 73 2.61 -8.17 -6.26
C ILE A 73 3.84 -9.08 -6.10
N ASP A 74 4.15 -9.96 -7.06
CA ASP A 74 5.31 -10.85 -6.97
C ASP A 74 6.61 -10.22 -7.49
N ASN A 75 6.51 -9.36 -8.50
CA ASN A 75 7.65 -8.98 -9.34
C ASN A 75 8.05 -7.50 -9.19
N GLU A 76 7.22 -6.70 -8.54
CA GLU A 76 7.46 -5.26 -8.41
C GLU A 76 7.79 -4.84 -6.98
N ILE A 77 8.15 -3.56 -6.86
CA ILE A 77 8.27 -2.87 -5.60
C ILE A 77 6.86 -2.66 -5.05
N VAL A 78 6.59 -3.28 -3.91
CA VAL A 78 5.32 -3.18 -3.22
C VAL A 78 5.50 -2.33 -1.98
N LEU A 79 4.64 -1.33 -1.78
CA LEU A 79 4.54 -0.61 -0.52
C LEU A 79 3.32 -1.09 0.27
N LEU A 80 3.49 -1.20 1.57
CA LEU A 80 2.46 -1.54 2.54
C LEU A 80 2.23 -0.35 3.46
N ASN A 81 1.04 0.23 3.40
CA ASN A 81 0.63 1.33 4.28
C ASN A 81 -0.36 0.81 5.32
N ARG A 82 -0.05 0.98 6.61
CA ARG A 82 -0.94 0.55 7.69
C ARG A 82 -2.23 1.38 7.69
N THR A 83 -3.35 0.72 7.90
CA THR A 83 -4.67 1.36 7.94
C THR A 83 -5.48 0.92 9.15
N PRO A 84 -6.42 1.75 9.64
CA PRO A 84 -7.26 1.37 10.76
C PRO A 84 -8.13 0.15 10.46
N HIS A 85 -8.06 -0.85 11.34
CA HIS A 85 -8.89 -2.05 11.33
C HIS A 85 -8.97 -2.61 12.75
N TYR A 86 -9.84 -3.59 12.99
CA TYR A 86 -9.96 -4.19 14.33
C TYR A 86 -8.66 -4.88 14.77
N ASP A 87 -7.86 -5.34 13.80
CA ASP A 87 -6.53 -5.94 13.98
C ASP A 87 -5.61 -5.40 12.86
N ASP A 88 -4.81 -6.24 12.21
CA ASP A 88 -3.90 -5.82 11.16
C ASP A 88 -4.60 -5.63 9.80
N MET A 89 -4.43 -4.45 9.19
CA MET A 89 -4.80 -4.18 7.81
C MET A 89 -3.82 -3.22 7.15
N LYS A 90 -3.42 -3.56 5.93
CA LYS A 90 -2.47 -2.78 5.12
C LYS A 90 -3.03 -2.54 3.72
N GLU A 91 -2.98 -1.29 3.27
CA GLU A 91 -3.10 -0.96 1.86
C GLU A 91 -1.86 -1.45 1.12
N VAL A 92 -2.08 -2.22 0.06
CA VAL A 92 -1.03 -2.76 -0.80
C VAL A 92 -0.97 -1.89 -2.05
N ILE A 93 0.19 -1.27 -2.27
CA ILE A 93 0.43 -0.31 -3.34
C ILE A 93 1.46 -0.89 -4.30
N VAL A 94 1.10 -0.98 -5.57
CA VAL A 94 1.95 -1.44 -6.67
C VAL A 94 1.81 -0.45 -7.80
N GLY A 95 2.93 -0.08 -8.43
CA GLY A 95 2.92 0.88 -9.54
C GLY A 95 2.22 2.20 -9.24
N GLY A 96 2.26 2.66 -7.99
CA GLY A 96 1.60 3.90 -7.55
C GLY A 96 0.09 3.82 -7.38
N VAL A 97 -0.48 2.61 -7.42
CA VAL A 97 -1.92 2.34 -7.28
C VAL A 97 -2.16 1.39 -6.10
N ILE A 98 -3.17 1.68 -5.28
CA ILE A 98 -3.63 0.72 -4.26
C ILE A 98 -4.32 -0.44 -4.98
N VAL A 99 -3.63 -1.58 -5.07
CA VAL A 99 -4.15 -2.78 -5.75
C VAL A 99 -5.10 -3.57 -4.85
N GLY A 100 -5.01 -3.41 -3.53
CA GLY A 100 -5.95 -4.02 -2.60
C GLY A 100 -5.57 -3.76 -1.16
N ARG A 101 -6.22 -4.46 -0.24
CA ARG A 101 -5.90 -4.42 1.18
C ARG A 101 -5.74 -5.83 1.72
N LEU A 102 -4.59 -6.10 2.32
CA LEU A 102 -4.35 -7.28 3.11
C LEU A 102 -4.87 -7.03 4.52
N TYR A 103 -5.63 -7.96 5.11
CA TYR A 103 -6.05 -7.87 6.50
C TYR A 103 -6.09 -9.24 7.16
N PHE A 104 -5.86 -9.28 8.47
CA PHE A 104 -5.99 -10.49 9.26
C PHE A 104 -7.41 -10.58 9.85
N ASP A 105 -8.01 -11.76 9.76
CA ASP A 105 -9.30 -12.07 10.38
C ASP A 105 -9.11 -12.92 11.65
N PRO A 106 -9.29 -12.38 12.87
CA PRO A 106 -9.02 -13.04 14.13
C PRO A 106 -10.10 -14.04 14.50
N TYR A 107 -11.28 -13.99 13.87
CA TYR A 107 -12.32 -15.01 14.06
C TYR A 107 -12.01 -16.25 13.23
N LEU A 108 -11.48 -16.06 12.03
CA LEU A 108 -11.09 -17.15 11.12
C LEU A 108 -9.63 -17.58 11.28
N LEU A 109 -8.82 -16.78 11.99
CA LEU A 109 -7.37 -16.87 12.10
C LEU A 109 -6.69 -17.00 10.73
N LYS A 110 -7.09 -16.16 9.78
CA LYS A 110 -6.63 -16.21 8.39
C LYS A 110 -6.28 -14.84 7.84
N TRP A 111 -5.27 -14.79 6.99
CA TRP A 111 -5.06 -13.63 6.12
C TRP A 111 -6.11 -13.61 5.01
N ARG A 112 -6.67 -12.43 4.76
CA ARG A 112 -7.72 -12.19 3.77
C ARG A 112 -7.40 -10.98 2.91
N TRP A 113 -7.99 -10.96 1.72
CA TRP A 113 -7.77 -9.91 0.73
C TRP A 113 -9.05 -9.13 0.47
N ARG A 114 -8.96 -7.80 0.49
CA ARG A 114 -10.05 -6.91 0.05
C ARG A 114 -9.67 -6.23 -1.26
N LEU A 115 -10.50 -6.39 -2.27
CA LEU A 115 -10.28 -5.85 -3.60
C LEU A 115 -10.37 -4.32 -3.62
N SER A 116 -9.58 -3.71 -4.50
CA SER A 116 -9.70 -2.31 -4.93
C SER A 116 -10.56 -2.24 -6.19
N LYS A 117 -10.83 -1.04 -6.72
CA LYS A 117 -11.50 -0.90 -8.03
C LYS A 117 -10.74 -1.65 -9.13
N PHE A 118 -9.41 -1.50 -9.18
CA PHE A 118 -8.58 -2.12 -10.19
C PHE A 118 -8.55 -3.65 -10.06
N SER A 119 -8.29 -4.18 -8.86
CA SER A 119 -8.25 -5.63 -8.68
C SER A 119 -9.62 -6.29 -8.76
N ALA A 120 -10.71 -5.59 -8.44
CA ALA A 120 -12.06 -6.11 -8.65
C ALA A 120 -12.38 -6.34 -10.12
N ILE A 121 -11.95 -5.44 -11.01
CA ILE A 121 -12.10 -5.61 -12.46
C ILE A 121 -11.29 -6.83 -12.91
N LYS A 122 -10.03 -6.95 -12.49
CA LYS A 122 -9.17 -8.10 -12.83
C LYS A 122 -9.70 -9.44 -12.31
N ALA A 123 -10.21 -9.45 -11.08
CA ALA A 123 -10.85 -10.64 -10.52
C ALA A 123 -12.12 -11.03 -11.31
N ALA A 124 -12.92 -10.05 -11.74
CA ALA A 124 -14.11 -10.29 -12.54
C ALA A 124 -13.78 -10.78 -13.96
N GLU A 125 -12.76 -10.21 -14.62
CA GLU A 125 -12.25 -10.67 -15.94
C GLU A 125 -11.82 -12.14 -15.90
N ARG A 126 -11.32 -12.61 -14.75
CA ARG A 126 -10.94 -14.01 -14.51
C ARG A 126 -12.08 -14.92 -14.05
N GLY A 127 -13.28 -14.38 -13.85
CA GLY A 127 -14.43 -15.14 -13.32
C GLY A 127 -14.28 -15.55 -11.86
N LEU A 128 -13.38 -14.91 -11.09
CA LEU A 128 -13.12 -15.24 -9.68
C LEU A 128 -14.17 -14.67 -8.72
N ILE A 129 -14.94 -13.66 -9.17
CA ILE A 129 -15.98 -13.01 -8.38
C ILE A 129 -17.25 -12.84 -9.21
N LYS A 130 -18.39 -12.77 -8.52
CA LYS A 130 -19.68 -12.47 -9.14
C LYS A 130 -19.76 -11.01 -9.58
N VAL A 131 -20.54 -10.75 -10.63
CA VAL A 131 -20.82 -9.41 -11.14
C VAL A 131 -22.31 -9.14 -11.11
N PHE A 132 -22.73 -8.11 -10.37
CA PHE A 132 -24.11 -7.64 -10.32
C PHE A 132 -24.26 -6.33 -11.10
N ARG A 133 -25.41 -6.13 -11.75
CA ARG A 133 -25.70 -4.92 -12.54
C ARG A 133 -26.77 -4.08 -11.87
N THR A 134 -26.43 -2.84 -11.46
CA THR A 134 -27.38 -1.85 -10.94
C THR A 134 -26.84 -0.43 -11.13
N ASP A 135 -27.71 0.51 -11.51
CA ASP A 135 -27.35 1.92 -11.68
C ASP A 135 -27.33 2.67 -10.34
N LYS A 136 -28.12 2.21 -9.37
CA LYS A 136 -28.20 2.79 -8.03
C LYS A 136 -27.34 1.98 -7.08
N VAL A 137 -26.42 2.68 -6.41
CA VAL A 137 -25.55 2.10 -5.38
C VAL A 137 -25.67 2.92 -4.10
N LYS A 138 -26.24 2.32 -3.05
CA LYS A 138 -26.25 2.89 -1.70
C LYS A 138 -25.46 2.02 -0.72
N PRO A 139 -24.82 2.59 0.31
CA PRO A 139 -24.17 1.79 1.35
C PRO A 139 -25.13 0.77 1.96
N LEU A 140 -24.66 -0.46 2.15
CA LEU A 140 -25.37 -1.61 2.75
C LEU A 140 -26.61 -2.12 1.98
N GLU A 141 -26.92 -1.54 0.83
CA GLU A 141 -27.98 -2.01 -0.07
C GLU A 141 -27.67 -3.42 -0.58
N VAL A 142 -28.71 -4.25 -0.67
CA VAL A 142 -28.61 -5.62 -1.15
C VAL A 142 -28.70 -5.64 -2.67
N VAL A 143 -27.70 -6.20 -3.32
CA VAL A 143 -27.62 -6.29 -4.80
C VAL A 143 -27.90 -7.70 -5.33
N GLY A 144 -27.88 -8.70 -4.45
CA GLY A 144 -28.13 -10.09 -4.82
C GLY A 144 -28.05 -11.02 -3.61
N THR A 145 -28.38 -12.28 -3.83
CA THR A 145 -28.24 -13.36 -2.85
C THR A 145 -27.09 -14.28 -3.23
N GLY A 146 -26.58 -15.04 -2.26
CA GLY A 146 -25.50 -15.99 -2.49
C GLY A 146 -25.49 -17.08 -1.42
N GLN A 147 -25.04 -18.27 -1.82
CA GLN A 147 -24.84 -19.42 -0.93
C GLN A 147 -23.35 -19.68 -0.62
N GLY A 148 -22.48 -18.72 -0.97
CA GLY A 148 -21.04 -18.84 -0.77
C GLY A 148 -20.59 -18.52 0.66
N ILE A 149 -19.29 -18.36 0.81
CA ILE A 149 -18.64 -18.14 2.11
C ILE A 149 -18.85 -16.70 2.57
N GLU A 150 -19.10 -16.51 3.87
CA GLU A 150 -19.15 -15.19 4.50
C GLU A 150 -17.91 -14.34 4.16
N GLY A 151 -18.17 -13.16 3.60
CA GLY A 151 -17.12 -12.25 3.16
C GLY A 151 -16.75 -12.35 1.68
N GLU A 152 -17.31 -13.31 0.92
CA GLU A 152 -17.13 -13.38 -0.55
C GLU A 152 -17.45 -12.01 -1.18
N GLN A 153 -16.58 -11.56 -2.08
CA GLN A 153 -16.70 -10.26 -2.74
C GLN A 153 -17.36 -10.39 -4.12
N ALA A 154 -18.12 -9.37 -4.50
CA ALA A 154 -18.72 -9.26 -5.82
C ALA A 154 -18.56 -7.84 -6.37
N LEU A 155 -18.29 -7.74 -7.67
CA LEU A 155 -18.25 -6.46 -8.37
C LEU A 155 -19.67 -6.01 -8.70
N VAL A 156 -19.95 -4.73 -8.51
CA VAL A 156 -21.19 -4.10 -8.94
C VAL A 156 -20.88 -3.12 -10.06
N THR A 157 -21.51 -3.29 -11.21
CA THR A 157 -21.39 -2.41 -12.37
C THR A 157 -22.71 -1.71 -12.69
N ASP A 158 -22.66 -0.61 -13.44
CA ASP A 158 -23.84 -0.07 -14.10
C ASP A 158 -24.26 -0.92 -15.32
N ARG A 159 -25.36 -0.54 -15.99
CA ARG A 159 -25.84 -1.24 -17.20
C ARG A 159 -24.85 -1.20 -18.37
N SER A 160 -24.00 -0.17 -18.42
CA SER A 160 -22.96 -0.01 -19.43
C SER A 160 -21.69 -0.80 -19.12
N GLY A 161 -21.66 -1.52 -17.99
CA GLY A 161 -20.52 -2.32 -17.55
C GLY A 161 -19.46 -1.54 -16.77
N ASN A 162 -19.70 -0.26 -16.43
CA ASN A 162 -18.73 0.50 -15.64
C ASN A 162 -18.76 0.06 -14.17
N PRO A 163 -17.61 -0.19 -13.53
CA PRO A 163 -17.54 -0.59 -12.13
C PRO A 163 -17.93 0.55 -11.19
N LYS A 164 -18.90 0.29 -10.30
CA LYS A 164 -19.48 1.25 -9.35
C LYS A 164 -19.17 0.95 -7.90
N ALA A 165 -19.16 -0.32 -7.50
CA ALA A 165 -18.99 -0.70 -6.10
C ALA A 165 -18.46 -2.14 -5.94
N LEU A 166 -18.04 -2.46 -4.72
CA LEU A 166 -17.87 -3.82 -4.22
C LEU A 166 -18.97 -4.15 -3.22
N ALA A 167 -19.60 -5.30 -3.42
CA ALA A 167 -20.50 -5.92 -2.47
C ALA A 167 -19.82 -7.10 -1.79
N ILE A 168 -20.24 -7.38 -0.56
CA ILE A 168 -19.73 -8.49 0.25
C ILE A 168 -20.90 -9.34 0.72
N LEU A 169 -20.76 -10.66 0.62
CA LEU A 169 -21.74 -11.63 1.08
C LEU A 169 -21.81 -11.63 2.61
N ARG A 170 -22.99 -11.29 3.15
CA ARG A 170 -23.34 -11.30 4.57
C ARG A 170 -24.75 -11.86 4.74
N ARG A 171 -24.90 -12.92 5.55
CA ARG A 171 -26.14 -13.64 5.86
C ARG A 171 -26.91 -14.02 4.59
N GLY A 172 -26.19 -14.62 3.62
CA GLY A 172 -26.76 -15.06 2.34
C GLY A 172 -27.10 -13.93 1.35
N ARG A 173 -26.74 -12.67 1.64
CA ARG A 173 -27.03 -11.51 0.78
C ARG A 173 -25.77 -10.70 0.50
N PHE A 174 -25.54 -10.35 -0.76
CA PHE A 174 -24.47 -9.42 -1.15
C PHE A 174 -24.91 -8.00 -0.84
N ARG A 175 -24.17 -7.34 0.06
CA ARG A 175 -24.42 -5.95 0.47
C ARG A 175 -23.29 -5.05 0.03
N ILE A 176 -23.60 -3.88 -0.51
CA ILE A 176 -22.61 -2.88 -0.91
C ILE A 176 -21.80 -2.43 0.31
N GLN A 177 -20.47 -2.59 0.25
CA GLN A 177 -19.54 -2.18 1.32
C GLN A 177 -18.62 -1.03 0.90
N LEU A 178 -18.21 -1.00 -0.37
CA LEU A 178 -17.33 0.04 -0.89
C LEU A 178 -17.90 0.61 -2.19
N ILE A 179 -18.12 1.91 -2.23
CA ILE A 179 -18.51 2.63 -3.44
C ILE A 179 -17.27 3.31 -4.03
N PHE A 180 -17.02 3.10 -5.32
CA PHE A 180 -15.89 3.70 -6.00
C PHE A 180 -16.17 5.17 -6.30
N LYS A 181 -15.41 6.07 -5.67
CA LYS A 181 -15.56 7.52 -5.84
C LYS A 181 -14.85 8.04 -7.09
N ASP A 182 -13.71 7.45 -7.44
CA ASP A 182 -12.91 7.88 -8.59
C ASP A 182 -13.49 7.31 -9.90
N LYS A 183 -13.77 8.19 -10.86
CA LYS A 183 -14.26 7.81 -12.20
C LYS A 183 -13.16 7.14 -13.02
N THR A 184 -11.95 7.70 -12.99
CA THR A 184 -10.81 7.20 -13.75
C THR A 184 -10.25 5.92 -13.13
N LEU A 185 -10.03 4.89 -13.96
CA LEU A 185 -9.26 3.73 -13.56
C LEU A 185 -7.77 4.08 -13.66
N ARG A 186 -7.02 3.84 -12.58
CA ARG A 186 -5.56 3.94 -12.60
C ARG A 186 -4.99 2.54 -12.61
N GLU A 187 -4.11 2.28 -13.56
CA GLU A 187 -3.35 1.03 -13.61
C GLU A 187 -1.96 1.24 -12.99
N PRO A 188 -1.40 0.21 -12.35
CA PRO A 188 -0.01 0.22 -11.92
C PRO A 188 0.93 0.53 -13.09
N PHE A 189 1.91 1.41 -12.88
CA PHE A 189 3.04 1.54 -13.80
C PHE A 189 3.83 0.22 -13.84
N LYS A 190 4.36 -0.15 -15.00
CA LYS A 190 4.94 -1.49 -15.26
C LYS A 190 6.46 -1.48 -15.45
N ALA A 191 7.14 -0.35 -15.23
CA ALA A 191 8.59 -0.32 -15.38
C ALA A 191 9.25 -1.18 -14.30
N LYS A 192 10.27 -1.97 -14.67
CA LYS A 192 11.00 -2.80 -13.70
C LYS A 192 11.94 -1.93 -12.87
N ALA A 193 11.92 -2.13 -11.56
CA ALA A 193 12.78 -1.42 -10.62
C ALA A 193 13.15 -2.30 -9.42
N GLY A 194 14.36 -2.10 -8.91
CA GLY A 194 14.83 -2.73 -7.68
C GLY A 194 15.07 -1.73 -6.56
N ILE A 195 15.46 -2.22 -5.38
CA ILE A 195 15.73 -1.38 -4.21
C ILE A 195 16.82 -0.33 -4.46
N LYS A 196 17.83 -0.66 -5.29
CA LYS A 196 18.88 0.27 -5.70
C LYS A 196 18.31 1.48 -6.44
N ASP A 197 17.28 1.28 -7.26
CA ASP A 197 16.62 2.37 -7.98
C ASP A 197 15.82 3.26 -7.04
N VAL A 198 15.19 2.68 -6.01
CA VAL A 198 14.49 3.44 -4.96
C VAL A 198 15.48 4.34 -4.22
N ILE A 199 16.63 3.79 -3.82
CA ILE A 199 17.69 4.55 -3.15
C ILE A 199 18.16 5.68 -4.05
N LYS A 200 18.48 5.38 -5.31
CA LYS A 200 18.92 6.38 -6.30
C LYS A 200 17.89 7.47 -6.55
N GLY A 201 16.60 7.10 -6.64
CA GLY A 201 15.50 8.04 -6.83
C GLY A 201 15.30 9.01 -5.67
N ASN A 202 15.64 8.58 -4.45
CA ASN A 202 15.52 9.36 -3.22
C ASN A 202 16.86 9.94 -2.73
N GLU A 203 17.93 9.84 -3.51
CA GLU A 203 19.28 10.16 -3.07
C GLU A 203 19.42 11.59 -2.52
N GLU A 204 18.83 12.58 -3.20
CA GLU A 204 18.82 13.98 -2.74
C GLU A 204 18.12 14.15 -1.38
N TYR A 205 16.96 13.50 -1.21
CA TYR A 205 16.23 13.52 0.06
C TYR A 205 17.03 12.86 1.19
N LEU A 206 17.66 11.71 0.91
CA LEU A 206 18.48 10.99 1.88
C LEU A 206 19.71 11.80 2.27
N ARG A 207 20.42 12.41 1.30
CA ARG A 207 21.55 13.31 1.55
C ARG A 207 21.15 14.47 2.45
N THR A 208 20.00 15.08 2.19
CA THR A 208 19.46 16.17 3.02
C THR A 208 19.25 15.73 4.47
N LEU A 209 18.69 14.53 4.69
CA LEU A 209 18.52 13.99 6.04
C LEU A 209 19.87 13.74 6.72
N VAL A 210 20.82 13.12 6.02
CA VAL A 210 22.16 12.83 6.54
C VAL A 210 22.88 14.12 6.93
N SER A 211 22.95 15.11 6.03
CA SER A 211 23.61 16.38 6.29
C SER A 211 22.99 17.13 7.46
N ARG A 212 21.66 17.13 7.59
CA ARG A 212 20.97 17.76 8.72
C ARG A 212 21.28 17.07 10.04
N SER A 213 21.30 15.74 10.06
CA SER A 213 21.62 14.96 11.26
C SER A 213 23.06 15.18 11.70
N ILE A 214 24.02 15.14 10.77
CA ILE A 214 25.44 15.43 11.01
C ILE A 214 25.60 16.83 11.63
N ALA A 215 25.04 17.86 10.99
CA ALA A 215 25.12 19.22 11.50
C ALA A 215 24.49 19.36 12.90
N HIS A 216 23.37 18.68 13.15
CA HIS A 216 22.72 18.69 14.46
C HIS A 216 23.61 18.07 15.55
N ILE A 217 24.21 16.91 15.28
CA ILE A 217 25.13 16.24 16.21
C ILE A 217 26.34 17.14 16.51
N ALA A 218 26.95 17.73 15.48
CA ALA A 218 28.10 18.62 15.64
C ALA A 218 27.79 19.84 16.52
N ILE A 219 26.63 20.50 16.29
CA ILE A 219 26.18 21.65 17.08
C ILE A 219 25.95 21.26 18.54
N ILE A 220 25.27 20.14 18.80
CA ILE A 220 24.97 19.70 20.17
C ILE A 220 26.25 19.29 20.91
N SER A 221 27.13 18.54 20.25
CA SER A 221 28.43 18.12 20.81
C SER A 221 29.26 19.34 21.23
N SER A 222 29.40 20.32 20.32
CA SER A 222 30.13 21.56 20.60
C SER A 222 29.50 22.39 21.72
N LYS A 223 28.17 22.49 21.77
CA LYS A 223 27.45 23.27 22.80
C LYS A 223 27.54 22.64 24.19
N VAL A 224 27.51 21.32 24.28
CA VAL A 224 27.54 20.59 25.56
C VAL A 224 28.96 20.46 26.09
N GLY A 225 29.96 20.23 25.21
CA GLY A 225 31.38 20.17 25.60
C GLY A 225 31.77 18.96 26.45
N LEU A 226 30.91 17.94 26.53
CA LEU A 226 31.18 16.66 27.21
C LEU A 226 31.51 15.57 26.17
N PRO A 227 32.22 14.48 26.56
CA PRO A 227 32.46 13.35 25.69
C PRO A 227 31.16 12.79 25.08
N VAL A 228 31.16 12.55 23.77
CA VAL A 228 30.02 11.95 23.07
C VAL A 228 29.92 10.48 23.42
N LEU A 229 28.79 10.09 24.04
CA LEU A 229 28.45 8.71 24.35
C LEU A 229 27.32 8.25 23.44
N LEU A 230 27.48 7.09 22.79
CA LEU A 230 26.46 6.47 21.95
C LEU A 230 26.21 5.03 22.37
N SER A 231 24.96 4.72 22.74
CA SER A 231 24.54 3.35 23.02
C SER A 231 24.38 2.57 21.72
N TYR A 232 25.17 1.51 21.55
CA TYR A 232 25.15 0.67 20.36
C TYR A 232 24.64 -0.74 20.69
N SER A 233 23.47 -1.09 20.14
CA SER A 233 22.84 -2.40 20.35
C SER A 233 23.12 -3.40 19.23
N GLY A 234 23.82 -3.01 18.16
CA GLY A 234 24.04 -3.82 16.97
C GLY A 234 22.86 -3.84 15.98
N GLY A 235 21.76 -3.13 16.27
CA GLY A 235 20.62 -2.99 15.37
C GLY A 235 20.83 -1.97 14.26
N LYS A 236 19.96 -2.00 13.25
CA LYS A 236 19.97 -1.05 12.11
C LYS A 236 19.93 0.42 12.55
N ASP A 237 19.13 0.71 13.57
CA ASP A 237 18.89 2.07 14.03
C ASP A 237 20.11 2.58 14.83
N SER A 238 20.67 1.75 15.71
CA SER A 238 21.91 2.08 16.42
C SER A 238 23.11 2.19 15.48
N LEU A 239 23.15 1.40 14.41
CA LEU A 239 24.21 1.47 13.39
C LEU A 239 24.11 2.78 12.59
N LEU A 240 22.91 3.20 12.20
CA LEU A 240 22.72 4.49 11.55
C LEU A 240 23.13 5.63 12.47
N SER A 241 22.72 5.61 13.75
CA SER A 241 23.13 6.63 14.72
C SER A 241 24.64 6.67 14.92
N LEU A 242 25.30 5.51 15.02
CA LEU A 242 26.76 5.41 15.11
C LEU A 242 27.41 6.02 13.87
N HIS A 243 26.96 5.63 12.66
CA HIS A 243 27.49 6.14 11.41
C HIS A 243 27.36 7.66 11.31
N LEU A 244 26.18 8.22 11.63
CA LEU A 244 25.97 9.67 11.60
C LEU A 244 26.86 10.39 12.62
N THR A 245 27.06 9.82 13.81
CA THR A 245 27.90 10.40 14.86
C THR A 245 29.37 10.39 14.49
N LEU A 246 29.86 9.33 13.85
CA LEU A 246 31.25 9.24 13.37
C LEU A 246 31.55 10.20 12.20
N ASN A 247 30.52 10.68 11.51
CA ASN A 247 30.64 11.62 10.38
C ASN A 247 30.27 13.07 10.78
N ALA A 248 29.96 13.32 12.06
CA ALA A 248 29.64 14.63 12.62
C ALA A 248 30.89 15.34 13.13
#